data_AF-A0A5D3DHL7-F1
#
_entry.id   AF-A0A5D3DHL7-F1
#
_cell.length_a   1.000
_cell.length_b   1.000
_cell.length_c   1.000
_cell.angle_alpha   90.00
_cell.angle_beta   90.00
_cell.angle_gamma   90.00
#
_symmetry.space_group_name_H-M   'P 1'
#
loop_
_entity.id
_entity.type
_entity.pdbx_description
1 polymer ?
#
loop_
_entity_poly.entity_id
_entity_poly.type
_entity_poly.pdbx_seq_one_letter_code
_entity_poly.pdbx_strand_id
1 'polypeptide(L)'
;MFDFEELAVDITAIHVVSRSFFHVRAVRRKGCITPTNPSPHGGRGALPSEGGSPSDLLFLAGGGFSCFFSSSFWCWVWFELEADDMLRIKRVPTVVSNYQEDETENVSRKTGCGRNCLNKCCIEGAKIPLYAFKKLNKITGSKGLCCEYENSVPPVAFLDSLLLGEWEDRMQRGLFRYDVTACETKVIPGKYGFIAQLNEGRHLKKRPTEFRVDKVLQPFDGNKFNFTKVGQEEVLFRFEANENENTQFIPNAAFDVENSPSVVAINVSPIEYGHVLLIPRVLECLPQRIDRESFLLALHMAAEAGNTYFRLGYNSLGAFATINHLHFQAYYLGVPFPIEKAPTKKIITLKDGVIISELLKYPVRGLIFEGGNTLQSLSNSVSDACICLQENNIPYNVLIADCGQRIFLLPQCYAEKQALGEVSAELLDTQVNPAVWEISGHMVLKRKKDYDEASEENAWRLLAEVSLSEERFQEVCALIFEVIDTVDAENTEDSSSMPEEHGDGCEEHGDGCLKVVEARNNTTHSLPVTGTKECLV
;
A
#
# COMPACT_ATOMS: atom_id res chain seq x y z
N MET A 1 -46.63 -37.25 -38.73
CA MET A 1 -47.43 -36.01 -38.90
C MET A 1 -46.46 -34.88 -38.64
N PHE A 2 -46.36 -33.91 -39.54
CA PHE A 2 -45.59 -32.68 -39.35
C PHE A 2 -46.41 -31.77 -38.37
N ASP A 3 -45.90 -30.67 -37.80
CA ASP A 3 -44.86 -29.75 -38.28
C ASP A 3 -43.90 -29.25 -37.17
N PHE A 4 -42.83 -28.58 -37.63
CA PHE A 4 -42.03 -27.64 -36.84
C PHE A 4 -42.64 -26.23 -36.96
N GLU A 5 -42.64 -25.44 -35.89
CA GLU A 5 -42.58 -23.97 -36.00
C GLU A 5 -41.54 -23.42 -35.01
N GLU A 6 -40.91 -22.31 -35.38
CA GLU A 6 -39.86 -21.61 -34.62
C GLU A 6 -40.45 -20.47 -33.76
N LEU A 7 -39.58 -19.52 -33.38
CA LEU A 7 -39.77 -18.29 -32.59
C LEU A 7 -39.71 -18.44 -31.05
N ALA A 8 -38.97 -17.58 -30.33
CA ALA A 8 -37.93 -16.65 -30.77
C ALA A 8 -36.94 -16.37 -29.62
N VAL A 9 -35.72 -15.96 -29.96
CA VAL A 9 -34.69 -15.56 -28.99
C VAL A 9 -34.69 -14.05 -28.84
N ASP A 10 -35.30 -13.53 -27.77
CA ASP A 10 -35.21 -12.12 -27.40
C ASP A 10 -33.99 -11.88 -26.51
N ILE A 11 -32.84 -11.64 -27.14
CA ILE A 11 -31.68 -11.04 -26.47
C ILE A 11 -31.90 -9.52 -26.48
N THR A 12 -32.38 -8.99 -25.35
CA THR A 12 -32.59 -7.54 -25.19
C THR A 12 -31.25 -6.80 -25.18
N ALA A 13 -30.78 -6.40 -26.37
CA ALA A 13 -29.53 -5.68 -26.54
C ALA A 13 -29.60 -4.30 -25.85
N ILE A 14 -28.91 -4.17 -24.71
CA ILE A 14 -28.70 -2.87 -24.08
C ILE A 14 -27.80 -2.05 -24.99
N HIS A 15 -28.39 -1.10 -25.71
CA HIS A 15 -27.68 -0.12 -26.53
C HIS A 15 -26.78 0.76 -25.64
N VAL A 16 -25.51 0.37 -25.53
CA VAL A 16 -24.47 1.24 -24.96
C VAL A 16 -24.26 2.43 -25.90
N VAL A 17 -24.91 3.54 -25.58
CA VAL A 17 -24.72 4.82 -26.28
C VAL A 17 -23.29 5.29 -26.01
N SER A 18 -22.43 5.17 -27.03
CA SER A 18 -21.03 5.57 -26.95
C SER A 18 -20.88 7.08 -26.79
N ARG A 19 -20.67 7.55 -25.56
CA ARG A 19 -20.30 8.94 -25.26
C ARG A 19 -18.80 9.05 -25.01
N SER A 20 -18.11 9.46 -26.07
CA SER A 20 -16.89 10.27 -26.09
C SER A 20 -15.81 9.96 -25.04
N PHE A 21 -14.76 9.25 -25.49
CA PHE A 21 -13.45 9.27 -24.85
C PHE A 21 -12.99 10.70 -24.56
N PHE A 22 -12.49 10.96 -23.35
CA PHE A 22 -11.73 12.17 -23.06
C PHE A 22 -10.41 12.13 -23.83
N HIS A 23 -10.29 12.98 -24.85
CA HIS A 23 -9.11 13.01 -25.71
C HIS A 23 -8.00 13.84 -25.03
N VAL A 24 -7.08 13.18 -24.33
CA VAL A 24 -5.93 13.81 -23.69
C VAL A 24 -5.14 14.62 -24.73
N ARG A 25 -4.85 15.87 -24.40
CA ARG A 25 -4.58 16.91 -25.40
C ARG A 25 -3.13 16.87 -25.88
N ALA A 26 -2.87 16.11 -26.95
CA ALA A 26 -1.54 15.93 -27.53
C ALA A 26 -0.78 17.27 -27.75
N VAL A 27 0.44 17.36 -27.20
CA VAL A 27 1.28 18.56 -27.24
C VAL A 27 1.78 18.82 -28.65
N ARG A 28 1.23 19.86 -29.31
CA ARG A 28 1.68 20.29 -30.65
C ARG A 28 3.10 20.87 -30.61
N ARG A 29 4.08 20.10 -31.09
CA ARG A 29 5.38 20.64 -31.51
C ARG A 29 5.18 21.65 -32.66
N LYS A 30 5.77 22.84 -32.56
CA LYS A 30 5.79 23.84 -33.64
C LYS A 30 6.78 23.42 -34.74
N GLY A 31 6.31 22.70 -35.75
CA GLY A 31 7.01 22.58 -37.04
C GLY A 31 6.66 23.76 -37.93
N CYS A 32 7.65 24.51 -38.41
CA CYS A 32 7.44 25.55 -39.41
C CYS A 32 7.45 24.94 -40.81
N ILE A 33 6.47 25.28 -41.66
CA ILE A 33 6.41 24.86 -43.06
C ILE A 33 6.25 26.12 -43.92
N THR A 34 7.17 26.30 -44.86
CA THR A 34 6.97 27.12 -46.06
C THR A 34 7.01 26.20 -47.30
N PRO A 35 6.14 26.40 -48.30
CA PRO A 35 6.00 25.48 -49.43
C PRO A 35 6.82 25.91 -50.66
N THR A 36 7.18 24.96 -51.55
CA THR A 36 6.71 24.92 -52.95
C THR A 36 7.15 23.66 -53.70
N ASN A 37 6.22 23.16 -54.53
CA ASN A 37 6.22 22.18 -55.64
C ASN A 37 7.50 21.54 -56.26
N PRO A 38 7.34 20.41 -57.00
CA PRO A 38 8.43 19.56 -57.49
C PRO A 38 8.77 19.72 -58.99
N SER A 39 9.90 19.15 -59.41
CA SER A 39 10.12 18.58 -60.77
C SER A 39 11.29 17.57 -60.78
N PRO A 40 11.42 16.70 -61.81
CA PRO A 40 12.19 15.46 -61.72
C PRO A 40 13.46 15.43 -62.60
N HIS A 41 13.96 14.21 -62.87
CA HIS A 41 15.21 13.84 -63.56
C HIS A 41 16.47 14.06 -62.70
N GLY A 42 17.48 13.17 -62.70
CA GLY A 42 17.61 11.85 -63.32
C GLY A 42 19.07 11.40 -63.31
N GLY A 43 19.37 10.15 -63.67
CA GLY A 43 20.75 9.68 -63.90
C GLY A 43 21.12 8.37 -63.20
N ARG A 44 21.88 7.52 -63.91
CA ARG A 44 22.37 6.22 -63.44
C ARG A 44 23.86 6.31 -63.07
N GLY A 45 24.28 5.55 -62.06
CA GLY A 45 25.43 4.64 -62.22
C GLY A 45 26.79 4.98 -61.58
N ALA A 46 27.59 3.92 -61.50
CA ALA A 46 29.05 3.83 -61.31
C ALA A 46 29.69 4.08 -59.91
N LEU A 47 30.37 3.02 -59.44
CA LEU A 47 31.60 3.02 -58.63
C LEU A 47 32.80 2.83 -59.60
N PRO A 48 34.08 2.66 -59.16
CA PRO A 48 34.91 3.55 -58.33
C PRO A 48 36.36 3.74 -58.90
N SER A 49 37.13 4.71 -58.36
CA SER A 49 38.61 4.82 -58.43
C SER A 49 39.06 5.98 -57.50
N GLU A 50 40.03 5.91 -56.59
CA GLU A 50 41.47 5.49 -56.54
C GLU A 50 42.46 6.67 -56.57
N GLY A 51 43.46 6.63 -55.68
CA GLY A 51 44.60 7.58 -55.55
C GLY A 51 44.41 8.73 -54.52
N GLY A 52 45.37 9.05 -53.64
CA GLY A 52 46.54 8.28 -53.18
C GLY A 52 47.71 9.07 -52.54
N SER A 53 47.94 8.90 -51.22
CA SER A 53 49.25 8.99 -50.51
C SER A 53 49.98 10.38 -50.41
N PRO A 54 51.07 10.53 -49.59
CA PRO A 54 51.15 10.24 -48.14
C PRO A 54 52.04 11.19 -47.27
N SER A 55 51.75 11.32 -45.96
CA SER A 55 52.66 11.73 -44.85
C SER A 55 51.85 11.81 -43.54
N ASP A 56 52.16 11.23 -42.39
CA ASP A 56 53.29 10.41 -41.88
C ASP A 56 52.68 9.26 -41.01
N LEU A 57 53.19 8.02 -40.94
CA LEU A 57 54.44 7.53 -40.28
C LEU A 57 54.57 7.93 -38.79
N LEU A 58 54.88 7.05 -37.82
CA LEU A 58 54.94 5.58 -37.76
C LEU A 58 55.06 5.14 -36.27
N PHE A 59 54.40 4.06 -35.82
CA PHE A 59 55.02 2.86 -35.22
C PHE A 59 54.01 1.81 -34.69
N LEU A 60 54.43 0.54 -34.73
CA LEU A 60 53.79 -0.67 -34.16
C LEU A 60 54.73 -1.19 -33.03
N ALA A 61 54.64 -2.37 -32.38
CA ALA A 61 53.88 -3.61 -32.58
C ALA A 61 53.88 -4.47 -31.29
N GLY A 62 53.18 -5.61 -31.30
CA GLY A 62 53.38 -6.74 -30.36
C GLY A 62 52.36 -6.82 -29.22
N GLY A 63 51.74 -7.95 -28.89
CA GLY A 63 51.80 -9.30 -29.51
C GLY A 63 52.54 -10.32 -28.66
N GLY A 64 51.81 -11.16 -27.90
CA GLY A 64 52.37 -12.25 -27.10
C GLY A 64 51.29 -13.20 -26.61
N PHE A 65 51.52 -14.51 -26.76
CA PHE A 65 50.60 -15.60 -26.42
C PHE A 65 51.35 -16.59 -25.52
N SER A 66 50.88 -16.84 -24.29
CA SER A 66 51.36 -17.96 -23.47
C SER A 66 50.41 -18.26 -22.30
N CYS A 67 49.87 -19.47 -22.28
CA CYS A 67 49.38 -20.08 -21.03
C CYS A 67 50.59 -20.48 -20.16
N PHE A 68 50.39 -20.69 -18.85
CA PHE A 68 50.67 -21.97 -18.16
C PHE A 68 50.32 -21.88 -16.65
N PHE A 69 49.45 -22.80 -16.19
CA PHE A 69 49.40 -23.45 -14.87
C PHE A 69 49.32 -22.65 -13.53
N SER A 70 48.20 -22.90 -12.83
CA SER A 70 48.14 -23.45 -11.45
C SER A 70 48.75 -22.69 -10.26
N SER A 71 47.85 -22.16 -9.40
CA SER A 71 47.94 -22.40 -7.95
C SER A 71 46.55 -22.46 -7.30
N SER A 72 46.16 -23.65 -6.82
CA SER A 72 44.86 -23.85 -6.15
C SER A 72 44.94 -23.47 -4.67
N PHE A 73 44.35 -22.33 -4.28
CA PHE A 73 44.23 -21.96 -2.87
C PHE A 73 42.97 -22.56 -2.24
N TRP A 74 43.12 -23.75 -1.62
CA TRP A 74 42.12 -24.32 -0.73
C TRP A 74 42.16 -23.61 0.62
N CYS A 75 41.34 -22.57 0.79
CA CYS A 75 41.14 -21.95 2.10
C CYS A 75 40.15 -22.80 2.92
N TRP A 76 40.69 -23.67 3.78
CA TRP A 76 39.90 -24.39 4.78
C TRP A 76 39.47 -23.43 5.90
N VAL A 77 38.33 -22.78 5.71
CA VAL A 77 37.71 -21.99 6.79
C VAL A 77 36.90 -22.93 7.67
N TRP A 78 37.44 -23.24 8.84
CA TRP A 78 36.63 -23.75 9.95
C TRP A 78 35.71 -22.63 10.41
N PHE A 79 34.41 -22.91 10.47
CA PHE A 79 33.45 -22.12 11.23
C PHE A 79 32.99 -22.96 12.42
N GLU A 80 33.22 -22.46 13.62
CA GLU A 80 32.50 -22.93 14.80
C GLU A 80 31.02 -22.52 14.67
N LEU A 81 30.12 -23.41 15.09
CA LEU A 81 28.69 -23.18 15.05
C LEU A 81 28.25 -22.42 16.31
N GLU A 82 28.37 -21.09 16.29
CA GLU A 82 27.51 -20.24 17.11
C GLU A 82 26.20 -20.01 16.36
N ALA A 83 25.12 -20.62 16.86
CA ALA A 83 23.78 -20.51 16.28
C ALA A 83 23.06 -19.27 16.81
N ASP A 84 22.95 -18.23 15.99
CA ASP A 84 22.04 -17.09 16.18
C ASP A 84 21.11 -17.03 14.95
N ASP A 85 19.94 -17.68 15.06
CA ASP A 85 19.01 -17.96 13.96
C ASP A 85 18.33 -16.69 13.41
N MET A 86 19.08 -15.98 12.56
CA MET A 86 18.66 -14.74 11.93
C MET A 86 18.19 -14.99 10.49
N LEU A 87 16.88 -15.16 10.29
CA LEU A 87 16.28 -15.32 8.97
C LEU A 87 16.61 -14.12 8.06
N ARG A 88 17.24 -14.40 6.91
CA ARG A 88 17.68 -13.39 5.93
C ARG A 88 17.25 -13.81 4.53
N ILE A 89 16.40 -13.00 3.88
CA ILE A 89 16.11 -13.15 2.44
C ILE A 89 17.42 -13.03 1.65
N LYS A 90 17.65 -13.94 0.70
CA LYS A 90 18.81 -13.92 -0.21
C LYS A 90 18.85 -12.60 -0.99
N ARG A 91 19.88 -11.79 -0.75
CA ARG A 91 20.06 -10.49 -1.40
C ARG A 91 20.46 -10.68 -2.88
N VAL A 92 19.64 -10.12 -3.79
CA VAL A 92 20.07 -9.82 -5.16
C VAL A 92 20.88 -8.52 -5.13
N PRO A 93 22.04 -8.41 -5.81
CA PRO A 93 22.79 -7.16 -5.90
C PRO A 93 21.99 -6.07 -6.65
N THR A 94 21.91 -4.87 -6.06
CA THR A 94 21.20 -3.72 -6.63
C THR A 94 22.10 -2.49 -6.61
N VAL A 95 22.23 -1.79 -7.73
CA VAL A 95 23.01 -0.55 -7.85
C VAL A 95 22.12 0.64 -7.48
N VAL A 96 22.45 1.35 -6.41
CA VAL A 96 21.80 2.60 -6.01
C VAL A 96 22.37 3.76 -6.84
N SER A 97 21.63 4.86 -7.01
CA SER A 97 22.04 5.96 -7.92
C SER A 97 21.85 7.35 -7.33
N ASN A 98 22.97 8.05 -7.12
CA ASN A 98 23.28 9.46 -7.38
C ASN A 98 22.48 10.61 -6.71
N TYR A 99 21.33 10.38 -6.10
CA TYR A 99 20.60 11.44 -5.35
C TYR A 99 20.36 11.12 -3.88
N GLN A 100 20.71 9.91 -3.45
CA GLN A 100 20.51 9.41 -2.08
C GLN A 100 21.73 8.64 -1.57
N GLU A 101 22.91 8.92 -2.14
CA GLU A 101 24.20 8.50 -1.60
C GLU A 101 24.67 9.54 -0.56
N ASP A 102 25.25 9.06 0.54
CA ASP A 102 25.85 9.91 1.56
C ASP A 102 27.26 10.34 1.15
N GLU A 103 27.31 11.20 0.11
CA GLU A 103 28.50 11.99 -0.23
C GLU A 103 28.83 12.97 0.91
N THR A 104 29.62 12.48 1.86
CA THR A 104 30.36 13.32 2.79
C THR A 104 31.44 14.08 2.03
N GLU A 105 31.15 15.30 1.57
CA GLU A 105 31.94 16.51 1.90
C GLU A 105 31.53 17.82 1.19
N ASN A 106 31.87 18.94 1.83
CA ASN A 106 32.16 20.25 1.22
C ASN A 106 31.13 20.96 0.32
N VAL A 107 30.06 21.51 0.92
CA VAL A 107 29.39 22.72 0.39
C VAL A 107 29.27 23.80 1.49
N SER A 108 29.50 25.05 1.11
CA SER A 108 29.56 26.24 1.97
C SER A 108 28.25 26.56 2.71
N ARG A 109 28.39 27.14 3.92
CA ARG A 109 27.33 27.70 4.80
C ARG A 109 26.05 28.17 4.07
N LYS A 110 25.08 27.27 4.00
CA LYS A 110 23.64 27.57 3.99
C LYS A 110 23.05 27.00 5.29
N THR A 111 21.87 27.44 5.70
CA THR A 111 21.11 26.76 6.76
C THR A 111 20.70 25.37 6.27
N GLY A 112 20.89 24.36 7.11
CA GLY A 112 20.47 22.98 6.86
C GLY A 112 21.44 22.10 6.09
N CYS A 113 20.98 20.89 5.75
CA CYS A 113 21.79 19.79 5.21
C CYS A 113 22.06 19.85 3.70
N GLY A 114 21.68 20.94 3.02
CA GLY A 114 21.77 21.09 1.56
C GLY A 114 20.72 20.29 0.75
N ARG A 115 20.17 19.20 1.30
CA ARG A 115 19.16 18.32 0.65
C ARG A 115 17.70 18.76 0.83
N ASN A 116 17.45 20.00 1.28
CA ASN A 116 16.10 20.56 1.45
C ASN A 116 15.10 19.64 2.20
N CYS A 117 15.57 18.85 3.18
CA CYS A 117 14.80 17.71 3.69
C CYS A 117 13.69 18.06 4.69
N LEU A 118 12.93 17.05 5.10
CA LEU A 118 11.89 17.19 6.13
C LEU A 118 12.40 17.23 7.58
N ASN A 119 13.67 16.98 7.85
CA ASN A 119 14.22 16.98 9.21
C ASN A 119 14.41 18.41 9.76
N LYS A 120 14.58 18.56 11.09
CA LYS A 120 14.67 19.84 11.81
C LYS A 120 15.69 20.82 11.22
N CYS A 121 16.76 20.32 10.60
CA CYS A 121 17.78 21.14 9.96
C CYS A 121 17.30 21.92 8.71
N CYS A 122 16.21 21.53 8.07
CA CYS A 122 15.68 22.19 6.85
C CYS A 122 14.18 22.56 6.92
N ILE A 123 13.42 22.06 7.90
CA ILE A 123 11.96 22.24 7.97
C ILE A 123 11.52 23.57 8.61
N GLU A 124 12.39 24.22 9.38
CA GLU A 124 12.10 25.53 9.98
C GLU A 124 11.87 26.59 8.90
N GLY A 125 10.65 27.16 8.87
CA GLY A 125 10.24 28.13 7.85
C GLY A 125 9.79 27.51 6.52
N ALA A 126 9.67 26.18 6.42
CA ALA A 126 9.12 25.51 5.25
C ALA A 126 7.68 25.96 4.96
N LYS A 127 7.32 26.00 3.67
CA LYS A 127 5.98 26.39 3.19
C LYS A 127 5.32 25.23 2.46
N ILE A 128 5.02 24.18 3.21
CA ILE A 128 4.29 23.02 2.70
C ILE A 128 2.79 23.33 2.76
N PRO A 129 2.04 23.27 1.63
CA PRO A 129 0.61 23.47 1.60
C PRO A 129 -0.12 22.57 2.59
N LEU A 130 -1.26 23.00 3.11
CA LEU A 130 -2.09 22.22 4.02
C LEU A 130 -3.44 21.91 3.39
N TYR A 131 -3.78 20.62 3.31
CA TYR A 131 -5.14 20.12 3.16
C TYR A 131 -5.68 19.77 4.55
N ALA A 132 -6.63 20.59 5.04
CA ALA A 132 -7.31 20.36 6.29
C ALA A 132 -8.67 19.69 6.01
N PHE A 133 -8.85 18.43 6.39
CA PHE A 133 -10.03 17.62 6.03
C PHE A 133 -11.15 17.68 7.10
N LYS A 134 -12.39 17.29 6.76
CA LYS A 134 -13.49 17.22 7.74
C LYS A 134 -13.43 15.89 8.52
N LYS A 135 -13.47 15.93 9.86
CA LYS A 135 -13.67 14.72 10.67
C LYS A 135 -15.02 14.07 10.35
N LEU A 136 -14.97 12.90 9.73
CA LEU A 136 -16.14 12.11 9.31
C LEU A 136 -16.66 11.23 10.46
N ASN A 137 -17.66 11.74 11.18
CA ASN A 137 -18.25 11.05 12.34
C ASN A 137 -19.18 9.88 11.98
N LYS A 138 -19.57 9.70 10.71
CA LYS A 138 -20.43 8.60 10.23
C LYS A 138 -19.94 8.07 8.89
N ILE A 139 -20.10 6.76 8.68
CA ILE A 139 -19.90 6.14 7.37
C ILE A 139 -21.12 6.45 6.51
N THR A 140 -20.98 7.45 5.64
CA THR A 140 -21.96 7.72 4.58
C THR A 140 -21.84 6.64 3.52
N GLY A 141 -22.64 5.58 3.65
CA GLY A 141 -22.76 4.53 2.64
C GLY A 141 -23.06 5.11 1.25
N SER A 142 -22.86 4.33 0.19
CA SER A 142 -22.90 4.72 -1.24
C SER A 142 -24.20 5.37 -1.79
N LYS A 143 -25.16 5.73 -0.93
CA LYS A 143 -26.19 6.76 -1.12
C LYS A 143 -25.92 7.98 -0.21
N GLY A 144 -24.70 8.53 -0.26
CA GLY A 144 -24.21 9.42 0.80
C GLY A 144 -23.32 10.60 0.38
N LEU A 145 -22.74 10.61 -0.82
CA LEU A 145 -22.06 11.79 -1.39
C LEU A 145 -22.89 12.50 -2.46
N CYS A 146 -24.21 12.45 -2.30
CA CYS A 146 -25.13 13.40 -2.92
C CYS A 146 -25.69 14.31 -1.82
N CYS A 147 -25.04 15.45 -1.60
CA CYS A 147 -25.74 16.61 -1.06
C CYS A 147 -26.94 16.90 -1.99
N GLU A 148 -28.09 17.31 -1.45
CA GLU A 148 -29.27 17.66 -2.27
C GLU A 148 -29.09 19.00 -2.99
N TYR A 149 -28.20 19.01 -3.98
CA TYR A 149 -28.12 20.05 -5.00
C TYR A 149 -28.94 19.63 -6.22
N GLU A 150 -30.12 20.22 -6.35
CA GLU A 150 -30.93 20.09 -7.56
C GLU A 150 -30.11 20.52 -8.79
N ASN A 151 -29.91 19.59 -9.73
CA ASN A 151 -29.37 19.85 -11.07
C ASN A 151 -27.90 20.31 -11.17
N SER A 152 -26.97 19.74 -10.38
CA SER A 152 -25.53 19.82 -10.67
C SER A 152 -24.85 18.44 -10.75
N VAL A 153 -23.88 18.30 -11.66
CA VAL A 153 -22.97 17.14 -11.72
C VAL A 153 -22.22 17.03 -10.38
N PRO A 154 -21.98 15.81 -9.83
CA PRO A 154 -21.19 15.67 -8.61
C PRO A 154 -19.85 16.40 -8.74
N PRO A 155 -19.47 17.25 -7.78
CA PRO A 155 -18.14 17.85 -7.79
C PRO A 155 -17.11 16.74 -7.68
N VAL A 156 -16.11 16.75 -8.56
CA VAL A 156 -14.92 15.90 -8.39
C VAL A 156 -14.33 16.22 -7.03
N ALA A 157 -14.05 15.19 -6.23
CA ALA A 157 -13.49 15.36 -4.90
C ALA A 157 -12.23 16.25 -4.99
N PHE A 158 -12.21 17.31 -4.20
CA PHE A 158 -11.16 18.33 -4.33
C PHE A 158 -9.77 17.75 -4.02
N LEU A 159 -9.70 16.72 -3.15
CA LEU A 159 -8.46 15.97 -2.87
C LEU A 159 -7.90 15.29 -4.13
N ASP A 160 -8.74 14.60 -4.91
CA ASP A 160 -8.31 13.91 -6.14
C ASP A 160 -7.69 14.89 -7.15
N SER A 161 -8.35 16.02 -7.37
CA SER A 161 -7.88 17.03 -8.33
C SER A 161 -6.57 17.68 -7.87
N LEU A 162 -6.41 17.92 -6.57
CA LEU A 162 -5.18 18.44 -5.98
C LEU A 162 -4.03 17.43 -6.04
N LEU A 163 -4.28 16.19 -5.59
CA LEU A 163 -3.28 15.12 -5.51
C LEU A 163 -2.72 14.81 -6.91
N LEU A 164 -3.59 14.61 -7.90
CA LEU A 164 -3.17 14.33 -9.27
C LEU A 164 -2.46 15.53 -9.91
N GLY A 165 -2.96 16.76 -9.72
CA GLY A 165 -2.32 17.97 -10.25
C GLY A 165 -0.91 18.21 -9.68
N GLU A 166 -0.74 18.08 -8.37
CA GLU A 166 0.57 18.21 -7.71
C GLU A 166 1.51 17.05 -8.11
N TRP A 167 0.99 15.82 -8.26
CA TRP A 167 1.77 14.66 -8.72
C TRP A 167 2.26 14.85 -10.17
N GLU A 168 1.42 15.36 -11.07
CA GLU A 168 1.80 15.71 -12.45
C GLU A 168 2.81 16.85 -12.52
N ASP A 169 2.77 17.84 -11.62
CA ASP A 169 3.81 18.86 -11.51
C ASP A 169 5.17 18.23 -11.14
N ARG A 170 5.22 17.34 -10.14
CA ARG A 170 6.48 16.64 -9.78
C ARG A 170 6.96 15.72 -10.90
N MET A 171 6.07 15.21 -11.75
CA MET A 171 6.44 14.47 -12.97
C MET A 171 7.06 15.39 -14.03
N GLN A 172 6.45 16.53 -14.32
CA GLN A 172 7.00 17.54 -15.24
C GLN A 172 8.34 18.11 -14.75
N ARG A 173 8.55 18.16 -13.43
CA ARG A 173 9.81 18.54 -12.77
C ARG A 173 10.85 17.41 -12.69
N GLY A 174 10.52 16.19 -13.13
CA GLY A 174 11.46 15.07 -13.23
C GLY A 174 11.87 14.42 -11.91
N LEU A 175 11.04 14.52 -10.84
CA LEU A 175 11.39 13.95 -9.53
C LEU A 175 11.20 12.42 -9.42
N PHE A 176 10.60 11.79 -10.43
CA PHE A 176 10.38 10.35 -10.47
C PHE A 176 11.54 9.62 -11.18
N ARG A 177 11.90 8.42 -10.68
CA ARG A 177 13.05 7.66 -11.18
C ARG A 177 12.83 6.99 -12.55
N TYR A 178 11.60 6.99 -13.06
CA TYR A 178 11.16 6.54 -14.38
C TYR A 178 9.74 7.06 -14.63
N ASP A 179 9.31 7.08 -15.89
CA ASP A 179 7.92 7.30 -16.27
C ASP A 179 7.13 6.00 -16.10
N VAL A 180 6.06 6.05 -15.32
CA VAL A 180 5.16 4.90 -15.08
C VAL A 180 3.99 4.85 -16.06
N THR A 181 3.67 5.97 -16.72
CA THR A 181 2.59 6.03 -17.72
C THR A 181 2.95 5.30 -19.02
N ALA A 182 4.24 4.96 -19.18
CA ALA A 182 4.77 4.14 -20.26
C ALA A 182 4.78 2.62 -19.96
N CYS A 183 4.37 2.18 -18.77
CA CYS A 183 4.36 0.76 -18.39
C CYS A 183 3.20 0.00 -19.06
N GLU A 184 3.47 -1.24 -19.50
CA GLU A 184 2.43 -2.08 -20.10
C GLU A 184 1.54 -2.70 -19.01
N THR A 185 0.25 -2.37 -18.99
CA THR A 185 -0.75 -2.95 -18.08
C THR A 185 -1.86 -3.65 -18.86
N LYS A 186 -2.23 -4.87 -18.45
CA LYS A 186 -3.35 -5.65 -19.01
C LYS A 186 -4.14 -6.39 -17.94
N VAL A 187 -5.44 -6.57 -18.17
CA VAL A 187 -6.22 -7.55 -17.42
C VAL A 187 -5.98 -8.93 -18.03
N ILE A 188 -5.53 -9.88 -17.21
CA ILE A 188 -5.39 -11.28 -17.56
C ILE A 188 -6.80 -11.87 -17.83
N PRO A 189 -7.05 -12.50 -18.99
CA PRO A 189 -8.33 -13.14 -19.27
C PRO A 189 -8.61 -14.30 -18.32
N GLY A 190 -9.80 -14.34 -17.73
CA GLY A 190 -10.24 -15.44 -16.87
C GLY A 190 -11.39 -15.07 -15.95
N LYS A 191 -11.50 -15.77 -14.82
CA LYS A 191 -12.60 -15.67 -13.85
C LYS A 191 -12.39 -14.53 -12.85
N TYR A 192 -11.15 -14.27 -12.45
CA TYR A 192 -10.79 -13.28 -11.43
C TYR A 192 -10.42 -11.92 -12.03
N GLY A 193 -9.96 -11.92 -13.29
CA GLY A 193 -9.47 -10.73 -13.97
C GLY A 193 -8.29 -10.12 -13.19
N PHE A 194 -7.26 -10.94 -12.96
CA PHE A 194 -5.97 -10.48 -12.40
C PHE A 194 -5.37 -9.40 -13.29
N ILE A 195 -4.70 -8.41 -12.70
CA ILE A 195 -4.10 -7.31 -13.44
C ILE A 195 -2.61 -7.57 -13.50
N ALA A 196 -2.04 -7.69 -14.70
CA ALA A 196 -0.61 -7.77 -14.91
C ALA A 196 -0.09 -6.40 -15.35
N GLN A 197 0.96 -5.90 -14.70
CA GLN A 197 1.70 -4.71 -15.14
C GLN A 197 3.20 -5.02 -15.23
N LEU A 198 3.84 -4.56 -16.30
CA LEU A 198 5.27 -4.71 -16.52
C LEU A 198 6.06 -3.48 -16.06
N ASN A 199 6.77 -3.63 -14.93
CA ASN A 199 7.62 -2.60 -14.33
C ASN A 199 9.10 -3.01 -14.36
N GLU A 200 9.66 -3.14 -15.58
CA GLU A 200 11.09 -3.44 -15.78
C GLU A 200 11.99 -2.35 -15.19
N GLY A 201 13.19 -2.73 -14.73
CA GLY A 201 14.16 -1.79 -14.12
C GLY A 201 13.75 -1.19 -12.77
N ARG A 202 12.46 -1.16 -12.39
CA ARG A 202 11.99 -0.66 -11.07
C ARG A 202 12.72 -1.34 -9.92
N HIS A 203 12.91 -2.66 -10.02
CA HIS A 203 13.59 -3.46 -9.01
C HIS A 203 15.09 -3.13 -8.89
N LEU A 204 15.74 -2.76 -10.00
CA LEU A 204 17.15 -2.31 -10.02
C LEU A 204 17.35 -0.95 -9.34
N LYS A 205 16.27 -0.21 -9.06
CA LYS A 205 16.29 1.07 -8.34
C LYS A 205 15.68 0.98 -6.92
N LYS A 206 15.19 -0.19 -6.49
CA LYS A 206 14.61 -0.36 -5.15
C LYS A 206 15.72 -0.39 -4.10
N ARG A 207 15.59 0.38 -3.01
CA ARG A 207 16.54 0.28 -1.87
C ARG A 207 16.50 -1.17 -1.31
N PRO A 208 17.65 -1.78 -0.96
CA PRO A 208 17.67 -3.06 -0.25
C PRO A 208 16.94 -2.96 1.10
N THR A 209 16.43 -4.08 1.61
CA THR A 209 15.84 -4.13 2.95
C THR A 209 16.94 -4.04 4.01
N GLU A 210 16.93 -2.95 4.79
CA GLU A 210 17.93 -2.61 5.83
C GLU A 210 17.59 -3.17 7.24
N PHE A 211 16.52 -3.96 7.36
CA PHE A 211 16.00 -4.48 8.63
C PHE A 211 15.83 -6.00 8.65
N ARG A 212 15.60 -6.57 9.84
CA ARG A 212 15.32 -8.00 10.05
C ARG A 212 13.99 -8.38 9.39
N VAL A 213 13.87 -9.62 8.93
CA VAL A 213 12.63 -10.12 8.28
C VAL A 213 11.81 -10.97 9.24
N ASP A 214 12.47 -11.58 10.23
CA ASP A 214 11.89 -12.38 11.31
C ASP A 214 11.05 -11.60 12.33
N LYS A 215 11.04 -10.25 12.28
CA LYS A 215 10.27 -9.42 13.23
C LYS A 215 9.41 -8.35 12.58
N VAL A 216 8.12 -8.40 12.88
CA VAL A 216 7.11 -7.42 12.45
C VAL A 216 7.31 -6.08 13.15
N LEU A 217 7.55 -6.11 14.47
CA LEU A 217 7.87 -4.92 15.27
C LEU A 217 9.38 -4.76 15.43
N GLN A 218 9.92 -3.62 14.99
CA GLN A 218 11.32 -3.22 15.17
C GLN A 218 11.40 -1.73 15.51
N PRO A 219 12.32 -1.30 16.40
CA PRO A 219 12.48 0.10 16.74
C PRO A 219 12.89 0.92 15.51
N PHE A 220 12.47 2.19 15.49
CA PHE A 220 12.91 3.15 14.49
C PHE A 220 14.44 3.35 14.52
N ASP A 221 15.06 3.53 13.37
CA ASP A 221 16.49 3.76 13.23
C ASP A 221 16.74 4.99 12.35
N GLY A 222 17.18 6.09 13.00
CA GLY A 222 17.47 7.35 12.32
C GLY A 222 18.68 7.31 11.38
N ASN A 223 19.57 6.32 11.54
CA ASN A 223 20.73 6.15 10.67
C ASN A 223 20.31 5.56 9.32
N LYS A 224 19.37 4.60 9.35
CA LYS A 224 18.77 3.97 8.16
C LYS A 224 17.91 4.93 7.34
N PHE A 225 17.52 4.47 6.16
CA PHE A 225 16.70 5.27 5.26
C PHE A 225 15.26 5.46 5.79
N ASN A 226 14.84 6.71 5.97
CA ASN A 226 13.54 7.09 6.53
C ASN A 226 13.01 8.40 5.92
N PHE A 227 11.74 8.73 6.15
CA PHE A 227 11.07 9.83 5.46
C PHE A 227 11.47 11.24 5.91
N THR A 228 12.11 11.44 7.06
CA THR A 228 12.69 12.77 7.39
C THR A 228 13.81 13.19 6.42
N LYS A 229 14.32 12.26 5.61
CA LYS A 229 15.43 12.45 4.68
C LYS A 229 15.00 12.74 3.22
N VAL A 230 13.70 12.73 2.90
CA VAL A 230 13.21 13.13 1.56
C VAL A 230 13.22 14.65 1.41
N GLY A 231 13.34 15.16 0.17
CA GLY A 231 13.28 16.59 -0.12
C GLY A 231 11.86 17.14 0.02
N GLN A 232 11.70 18.39 0.46
CA GLN A 232 10.38 19.05 0.54
C GLN A 232 9.70 19.15 -0.83
N GLU A 233 10.48 19.15 -1.92
CA GLU A 233 10.01 19.07 -3.30
C GLU A 233 9.26 17.76 -3.65
N GLU A 234 9.55 16.66 -2.94
CA GLU A 234 8.83 15.37 -3.08
C GLU A 234 7.45 15.42 -2.40
N VAL A 235 7.21 16.38 -1.49
CA VAL A 235 5.92 16.54 -0.78
C VAL A 235 4.91 17.28 -1.66
N LEU A 236 3.66 16.81 -1.63
CA LEU A 236 2.52 17.48 -2.24
C LEU A 236 1.91 18.48 -1.25
N PHE A 237 1.47 17.98 -0.10
CA PHE A 237 0.83 18.76 0.97
C PHE A 237 0.88 18.03 2.32
N ARG A 238 0.61 18.75 3.40
CA ARG A 238 0.24 18.22 4.71
C ARG A 238 -1.23 17.82 4.70
N PHE A 239 -1.59 16.75 5.41
CA PHE A 239 -2.96 16.22 5.48
C PHE A 239 -3.34 16.06 6.96
N GLU A 240 -4.14 17.00 7.47
CA GLU A 240 -4.44 17.17 8.90
C GLU A 240 -5.95 17.37 9.11
N ALA A 241 -6.48 17.01 10.28
CA ALA A 241 -7.91 17.12 10.54
C ALA A 241 -8.31 18.55 10.95
N ASN A 242 -9.33 19.15 10.32
CA ASN A 242 -9.86 20.45 10.72
C ASN A 242 -10.86 20.29 11.89
N GLU A 243 -10.66 21.07 12.95
CA GLU A 243 -11.61 21.19 14.06
C GLU A 243 -12.88 21.96 13.66
N ASN A 244 -12.77 22.90 12.72
CA ASN A 244 -13.85 23.78 12.28
C ASN A 244 -14.81 23.12 11.27
N GLU A 245 -14.88 21.77 11.28
CA GLU A 245 -15.83 20.94 10.54
C GLU A 245 -15.95 21.15 9.01
N ASN A 246 -15.02 21.86 8.37
CA ASN A 246 -15.04 22.14 6.94
C ASN A 246 -13.71 21.77 6.27
N THR A 247 -13.76 21.16 5.09
CA THR A 247 -12.56 20.89 4.29
C THR A 247 -12.00 22.20 3.72
N GLN A 248 -10.71 22.45 3.91
CA GLN A 248 -10.03 23.69 3.52
C GLN A 248 -8.63 23.41 2.96
N PHE A 249 -8.22 24.17 1.94
CA PHE A 249 -6.84 24.16 1.43
C PHE A 249 -6.15 25.50 1.68
N ILE A 250 -4.92 25.45 2.21
CA ILE A 250 -4.14 26.62 2.58
C ILE A 250 -2.75 26.50 1.92
N PRO A 251 -2.52 27.12 0.75
CA PRO A 251 -1.29 26.93 -0.05
C PRO A 251 0.03 27.33 0.64
N ASN A 252 -0.04 28.20 1.66
CA ASN A 252 1.12 28.71 2.39
C ASN A 252 0.85 28.66 3.92
N ALA A 253 0.30 27.56 4.42
CA ALA A 253 0.11 27.36 5.85
C ALA A 253 1.46 27.34 6.59
N ALA A 254 1.56 28.07 7.71
CA ALA A 254 2.75 28.04 8.55
C ALA A 254 3.01 26.62 9.05
N PHE A 255 4.27 26.17 8.96
CA PHE A 255 4.66 24.84 9.42
C PHE A 255 4.85 24.88 10.94
N ASP A 256 4.04 24.10 11.65
CA ASP A 256 4.22 23.84 13.08
C ASP A 256 5.20 22.67 13.25
N VAL A 257 6.30 22.91 13.96
CA VAL A 257 7.38 21.93 14.19
C VAL A 257 7.11 21.09 15.44
N GLU A 258 6.28 21.57 16.38
CA GLU A 258 6.02 20.86 17.64
C GLU A 258 4.94 19.79 17.45
N ASN A 259 3.89 20.08 16.68
CA ASN A 259 2.78 19.15 16.44
C ASN A 259 3.02 18.08 15.35
N SER A 260 4.25 17.94 14.82
CA SER A 260 4.69 16.87 13.90
C SER A 260 3.67 16.51 12.80
N PRO A 261 3.63 17.24 11.66
CA PRO A 261 2.56 17.07 10.69
C PRO A 261 2.63 15.76 9.92
N SER A 262 1.45 15.27 9.52
CA SER A 262 1.31 14.17 8.57
C SER A 262 1.39 14.69 7.14
N VAL A 263 2.18 14.02 6.28
CA VAL A 263 2.48 14.51 4.92
C VAL A 263 2.08 13.52 3.84
N VAL A 264 1.68 14.04 2.68
CA VAL A 264 1.46 13.30 1.44
C VAL A 264 2.60 13.63 0.48
N ALA A 265 3.39 12.64 0.10
CA ALA A 265 4.55 12.78 -0.79
C ALA A 265 4.46 11.85 -2.00
N ILE A 266 5.16 12.16 -3.08
CA ILE A 266 5.27 11.24 -4.22
C ILE A 266 6.00 9.95 -3.82
N ASN A 267 5.60 8.81 -4.39
CA ASN A 267 6.51 7.67 -4.43
C ASN A 267 7.43 7.82 -5.64
N VAL A 268 8.69 8.22 -5.42
CA VAL A 268 9.71 8.38 -6.49
C VAL A 268 10.00 7.09 -7.28
N SER A 269 9.49 5.94 -6.84
CA SER A 269 9.46 4.67 -7.59
C SER A 269 8.02 4.16 -7.75
N PRO A 270 7.17 4.89 -8.50
CA PRO A 270 5.72 4.72 -8.50
C PRO A 270 5.32 3.38 -9.14
N ILE A 271 4.25 2.76 -8.64
CA ILE A 271 3.69 1.53 -9.25
C ILE A 271 2.73 1.87 -10.38
N GLU A 272 1.93 2.92 -10.20
CA GLU A 272 0.90 3.36 -11.14
C GLU A 272 0.77 4.90 -11.04
N TYR A 273 -0.01 5.50 -11.94
CA TYR A 273 -0.39 6.90 -11.92
C TYR A 273 -0.95 7.37 -10.57
N GLY A 274 -0.55 8.58 -10.16
CA GLY A 274 -0.91 9.14 -8.86
C GLY A 274 -0.34 8.40 -7.64
N HIS A 275 0.68 7.55 -7.79
CA HIS A 275 1.24 6.84 -6.63
C HIS A 275 1.94 7.79 -5.64
N VAL A 276 1.35 7.91 -4.46
CA VAL A 276 1.80 8.72 -3.32
C VAL A 276 2.03 7.86 -2.07
N LEU A 277 2.64 8.47 -1.07
CA LEU A 277 2.86 7.96 0.28
C LEU A 277 2.15 8.90 1.27
N LEU A 278 1.28 8.36 2.12
CA LEU A 278 0.79 9.04 3.31
C LEU A 278 1.71 8.64 4.47
N ILE A 279 2.34 9.63 5.10
CA ILE A 279 3.33 9.45 6.17
C ILE A 279 2.80 10.16 7.42
N PRO A 280 2.19 9.43 8.36
CA PRO A 280 1.68 10.01 9.61
C PRO A 280 2.81 10.60 10.45
N ARG A 281 2.58 11.81 10.97
CA ARG A 281 3.42 12.52 11.97
C ARG A 281 4.94 12.37 11.74
N VAL A 282 5.42 12.86 10.60
CA VAL A 282 6.75 12.51 10.05
C VAL A 282 7.94 12.86 10.96
N LEU A 283 7.79 13.78 11.92
CA LEU A 283 8.87 14.17 12.84
C LEU A 283 8.94 13.29 14.10
N GLU A 284 7.86 12.58 14.46
CA GLU A 284 7.83 11.60 15.56
C GLU A 284 8.63 10.34 15.23
N CYS A 285 8.91 10.10 13.94
CA CYS A 285 9.67 8.94 13.47
C CYS A 285 9.05 7.60 13.90
N LEU A 286 7.72 7.50 13.83
CA LEU A 286 6.97 6.28 14.14
C LEU A 286 7.52 5.09 13.32
N PRO A 287 7.79 3.91 13.91
CA PRO A 287 8.17 2.71 13.15
C PRO A 287 6.99 2.20 12.31
N GLN A 288 7.25 1.28 11.37
CA GLN A 288 6.23 0.65 10.52
C GLN A 288 5.36 -0.35 11.31
N ARG A 289 4.50 0.19 12.17
CA ARG A 289 3.46 -0.49 12.95
C ARG A 289 2.14 0.26 12.80
N ILE A 290 1.01 -0.41 12.94
CA ILE A 290 -0.30 0.24 13.00
C ILE A 290 -0.57 0.77 14.43
N ASP A 291 -1.22 1.93 14.49
CA ASP A 291 -1.88 2.50 15.66
C ASP A 291 -3.26 3.08 15.24
N ARG A 292 -4.16 3.27 16.22
CA ARG A 292 -5.55 3.71 15.99
C ARG A 292 -5.66 5.05 15.25
N GLU A 293 -4.78 6.01 15.54
CA GLU A 293 -4.83 7.36 14.97
C GLU A 293 -4.28 7.41 13.54
N SER A 294 -3.14 6.76 13.33
CA SER A 294 -2.49 6.65 12.02
C SER A 294 -3.34 5.86 11.03
N PHE A 295 -4.10 4.85 11.50
CA PHE A 295 -5.04 4.12 10.66
C PHE A 295 -6.30 4.93 10.34
N LEU A 296 -6.84 5.67 11.32
CA LEU A 296 -7.98 6.58 11.10
C LEU A 296 -7.64 7.65 10.05
N LEU A 297 -6.42 8.19 10.09
CA LEU A 297 -5.93 9.17 9.11
C LEU A 297 -5.95 8.59 7.68
N ALA A 298 -5.59 7.32 7.51
CA ALA A 298 -5.66 6.63 6.22
C ALA A 298 -7.12 6.43 5.76
N LEU A 299 -8.05 6.07 6.66
CA LEU A 299 -9.47 5.98 6.33
C LEU A 299 -10.07 7.34 5.95
N HIS A 300 -9.70 8.43 6.65
CA HIS A 300 -10.11 9.79 6.27
C HIS A 300 -9.58 10.17 4.88
N MET A 301 -8.33 9.82 4.54
CA MET A 301 -7.79 10.06 3.19
C MET A 301 -8.56 9.30 2.11
N ALA A 302 -8.92 8.04 2.36
CA ALA A 302 -9.72 7.23 1.44
C ALA A 302 -11.14 7.81 1.24
N ALA A 303 -11.75 8.35 2.30
CA ALA A 303 -13.09 8.92 2.26
C ALA A 303 -13.14 10.33 1.62
N GLU A 304 -12.17 11.21 1.92
CA GLU A 304 -12.06 12.55 1.31
C GLU A 304 -11.68 12.49 -0.18
N ALA A 305 -11.01 11.42 -0.63
CA ALA A 305 -10.80 11.16 -2.05
C ALA A 305 -12.10 10.79 -2.78
N GLY A 306 -13.07 10.16 -2.10
CA GLY A 306 -14.39 9.85 -2.63
C GLY A 306 -14.40 8.95 -3.88
N ASN A 307 -13.28 8.29 -4.20
CA ASN A 307 -13.04 7.61 -5.47
C ASN A 307 -12.73 6.12 -5.25
N THR A 308 -13.57 5.23 -5.78
CA THR A 308 -13.44 3.76 -5.65
C THR A 308 -12.28 3.17 -6.45
N TYR A 309 -11.61 3.96 -7.29
CA TYR A 309 -10.37 3.59 -7.97
C TYR A 309 -9.11 4.04 -7.22
N PHE A 310 -9.24 4.93 -6.24
CA PHE A 310 -8.18 5.26 -5.29
C PHE A 310 -8.17 4.21 -4.17
N ARG A 311 -7.01 3.62 -3.91
CA ARG A 311 -6.82 2.58 -2.88
C ARG A 311 -5.61 2.93 -2.04
N LEU A 312 -5.72 2.72 -0.73
CA LEU A 312 -4.58 2.77 0.19
C LEU A 312 -4.16 1.35 0.55
N GLY A 313 -2.84 1.15 0.68
CA GLY A 313 -2.22 -0.12 0.98
C GLY A 313 -1.16 0.01 2.06
N TYR A 314 -1.30 -0.77 3.12
CA TYR A 314 -0.30 -0.94 4.18
C TYR A 314 0.43 -2.27 4.04
N ASN A 315 1.69 -2.28 4.45
CA ASN A 315 2.53 -3.47 4.53
C ASN A 315 3.24 -3.44 5.89
N SER A 316 3.18 -4.53 6.66
CA SER A 316 4.00 -4.68 7.86
C SER A 316 5.46 -5.01 7.49
N LEU A 317 6.38 -4.91 8.46
CA LEU A 317 7.67 -5.63 8.32
C LEU A 317 7.38 -7.14 8.27
N GLY A 318 8.21 -7.91 7.56
CA GLY A 318 7.89 -9.29 7.14
C GLY A 318 6.98 -9.36 5.91
N ALA A 319 5.98 -8.48 5.77
CA ALA A 319 5.00 -8.49 4.67
C ALA A 319 5.37 -7.51 3.52
N PHE A 320 6.65 -7.49 3.14
CA PHE A 320 7.22 -6.72 2.03
C PHE A 320 7.19 -5.18 2.11
N ALA A 321 6.95 -4.60 3.29
CA ALA A 321 7.46 -3.27 3.59
C ALA A 321 8.99 -3.20 3.36
N THR A 322 9.51 -2.03 2.97
CA THR A 322 10.97 -1.81 2.79
C THR A 322 11.51 -0.53 3.44
N ILE A 323 10.73 0.11 4.31
CA ILE A 323 11.15 1.27 5.12
C ILE A 323 10.55 1.10 6.52
N ASN A 324 11.36 1.21 7.57
CA ASN A 324 10.86 1.20 8.97
C ASN A 324 10.59 2.64 9.46
N HIS A 325 9.63 3.29 8.81
CA HIS A 325 9.03 4.56 9.20
C HIS A 325 7.60 4.52 8.69
N LEU A 326 6.61 4.80 9.56
CA LEU A 326 5.20 4.58 9.28
C LEU A 326 4.75 5.25 7.98
N HIS A 327 4.27 4.44 7.05
CA HIS A 327 3.67 4.92 5.80
C HIS A 327 2.60 3.98 5.26
N PHE A 328 1.60 4.58 4.65
CA PHE A 328 0.66 3.95 3.73
C PHE A 328 1.06 4.34 2.30
N GLN A 329 0.85 3.44 1.36
CA GLN A 329 1.03 3.70 -0.08
C GLN A 329 -0.36 3.89 -0.69
N ALA A 330 -0.52 4.77 -1.68
CA ALA A 330 -1.80 4.94 -2.37
C ALA A 330 -1.59 5.20 -3.86
N TYR A 331 -2.51 4.74 -4.72
CA TYR A 331 -2.55 5.11 -6.15
C TYR A 331 -3.96 4.93 -6.74
N TYR A 332 -4.14 5.40 -7.98
CA TYR A 332 -5.36 5.27 -8.75
C TYR A 332 -5.22 4.17 -9.79
N LEU A 333 -6.13 3.20 -9.81
CA LEU A 333 -6.20 2.23 -10.90
C LEU A 333 -7.66 1.97 -11.28
N GLY A 334 -8.00 2.36 -12.52
CA GLY A 334 -9.36 2.40 -13.09
C GLY A 334 -10.02 1.05 -13.36
N VAL A 335 -9.63 -0.01 -12.64
CA VAL A 335 -10.22 -1.35 -12.70
C VAL A 335 -10.35 -1.92 -11.27
N PRO A 336 -11.47 -2.58 -10.91
CA PRO A 336 -11.59 -3.25 -9.60
C PRO A 336 -10.62 -4.43 -9.48
N PHE A 337 -9.89 -4.49 -8.37
CA PHE A 337 -8.94 -5.56 -8.11
C PHE A 337 -9.65 -6.92 -7.97
N PRO A 338 -8.98 -8.04 -8.30
CA PRO A 338 -9.47 -9.41 -8.06
C PRO A 338 -10.07 -9.62 -6.67
N ILE A 339 -9.43 -9.11 -5.62
CA ILE A 339 -9.88 -9.29 -4.24
C ILE A 339 -11.22 -8.58 -3.95
N GLU A 340 -11.49 -7.42 -4.55
CA GLU A 340 -12.75 -6.70 -4.39
C GLU A 340 -13.94 -7.47 -4.97
N LYS A 341 -13.68 -8.25 -6.02
CA LYS A 341 -14.67 -9.09 -6.72
C LYS A 341 -14.86 -10.47 -6.07
N ALA A 342 -14.03 -10.83 -5.08
CA ALA A 342 -14.14 -12.10 -4.39
C ALA A 342 -15.35 -12.11 -3.43
N PRO A 343 -16.12 -13.22 -3.37
CA PRO A 343 -17.24 -13.35 -2.45
C PRO A 343 -16.75 -13.42 -1.00
N THR A 344 -17.57 -12.93 -0.07
CA THR A 344 -17.31 -12.99 1.36
C THR A 344 -18.36 -13.83 2.09
N LYS A 345 -18.05 -14.24 3.31
CA LYS A 345 -18.99 -14.90 4.23
C LYS A 345 -18.93 -14.18 5.58
N LYS A 346 -20.02 -13.52 5.96
CA LYS A 346 -20.14 -12.87 7.26
C LYS A 346 -19.86 -13.86 8.40
N ILE A 347 -19.01 -13.45 9.33
CA ILE A 347 -18.74 -14.15 10.59
C ILE A 347 -19.61 -13.54 11.70
N ILE A 348 -19.47 -12.24 11.94
CA ILE A 348 -20.09 -11.53 13.07
C ILE A 348 -20.46 -10.08 12.69
N THR A 349 -21.26 -9.43 13.54
CA THR A 349 -21.36 -7.96 13.62
C THR A 349 -21.12 -7.56 15.07
N LEU A 350 -20.21 -6.61 15.28
CA LEU A 350 -19.85 -6.08 16.60
C LEU A 350 -20.93 -5.12 17.14
N LYS A 351 -20.88 -4.79 18.43
CA LYS A 351 -21.84 -3.88 19.09
C LYS A 351 -21.95 -2.52 18.39
N ASP A 352 -20.83 -2.03 17.85
CA ASP A 352 -20.71 -0.76 17.15
C ASP A 352 -21.12 -0.80 15.66
N GLY A 353 -21.65 -1.94 15.19
CA GLY A 353 -22.17 -2.12 13.83
C GLY A 353 -21.12 -2.56 12.79
N VAL A 354 -19.84 -2.72 13.15
CA VAL A 354 -18.82 -3.23 12.22
C VAL A 354 -19.12 -4.70 11.87
N ILE A 355 -19.07 -5.04 10.59
CA ILE A 355 -19.30 -6.38 10.07
C ILE A 355 -17.95 -7.00 9.72
N ILE A 356 -17.65 -8.18 10.29
CA ILE A 356 -16.43 -8.94 9.98
C ILE A 356 -16.81 -10.17 9.16
N SER A 357 -16.12 -10.37 8.03
CA SER A 357 -16.37 -11.44 7.07
C SER A 357 -15.10 -12.19 6.68
N GLU A 358 -15.23 -13.48 6.38
CA GLU A 358 -14.20 -14.33 5.78
C GLU A 358 -14.14 -14.09 4.26
N LEU A 359 -12.93 -14.01 3.70
CA LEU A 359 -12.69 -13.92 2.26
C LEU A 359 -12.74 -15.32 1.61
N LEU A 360 -13.63 -15.52 0.63
CA LEU A 360 -13.86 -16.82 0.01
C LEU A 360 -13.43 -16.87 -1.47
N LYS A 361 -13.02 -18.07 -1.91
CA LYS A 361 -12.67 -18.38 -3.32
C LYS A 361 -11.57 -17.48 -3.90
N TYR A 362 -10.68 -16.98 -3.05
CA TYR A 362 -9.49 -16.18 -3.37
C TYR A 362 -8.23 -16.93 -2.89
N PRO A 363 -7.03 -16.79 -3.51
CA PRO A 363 -5.88 -17.62 -3.13
C PRO A 363 -5.22 -17.23 -1.81
N VAL A 364 -5.45 -15.99 -1.33
CA VAL A 364 -4.98 -15.51 -0.02
C VAL A 364 -6.17 -15.50 0.95
N ARG A 365 -6.02 -16.11 2.13
CA ARG A 365 -7.01 -16.01 3.21
C ARG A 365 -6.93 -14.65 3.90
N GLY A 366 -8.07 -14.13 4.32
CA GLY A 366 -8.16 -12.82 4.95
C GLY A 366 -9.52 -12.52 5.56
N LEU A 367 -9.56 -11.48 6.37
CA LEU A 367 -10.78 -10.90 6.93
C LEU A 367 -11.13 -9.62 6.19
N ILE A 368 -12.43 -9.34 6.05
CA ILE A 368 -12.95 -8.08 5.53
C ILE A 368 -13.78 -7.40 6.60
N PHE A 369 -13.49 -6.12 6.84
CA PHE A 369 -14.18 -5.26 7.78
C PHE A 369 -14.96 -4.22 6.97
N GLU A 370 -16.28 -4.16 7.20
CA GLU A 370 -17.24 -3.32 6.46
C GLU A 370 -18.29 -2.74 7.41
N GLY A 371 -18.79 -1.53 7.16
CA GLY A 371 -19.82 -0.89 8.01
C GLY A 371 -19.26 -0.36 9.33
N GLY A 372 -20.11 -0.27 10.36
CA GLY A 372 -19.85 0.49 11.60
C GLY A 372 -20.70 1.75 11.72
N ASN A 373 -21.03 2.13 12.95
CA ASN A 373 -21.83 3.31 13.27
C ASN A 373 -21.08 4.62 12.97
N THR A 374 -19.75 4.59 13.03
CA THR A 374 -18.83 5.71 12.79
C THR A 374 -17.63 5.25 11.97
N LEU A 375 -16.86 6.16 11.36
CA LEU A 375 -15.59 5.77 10.73
C LEU A 375 -14.55 5.36 11.78
N GLN A 376 -14.64 5.91 13.00
CA GLN A 376 -13.80 5.54 14.15
C GLN A 376 -14.01 4.09 14.58
N SER A 377 -15.27 3.61 14.58
CA SER A 377 -15.63 2.21 14.85
C SER A 377 -14.86 1.27 13.93
N LEU A 378 -15.02 1.45 12.60
CA LEU A 378 -14.35 0.67 11.59
C LEU A 378 -12.81 0.78 11.68
N SER A 379 -12.31 1.98 11.97
CA SER A 379 -10.88 2.22 12.21
C SER A 379 -10.37 1.39 13.38
N ASN A 380 -11.05 1.43 14.52
CA ASN A 380 -10.64 0.77 15.76
C ASN A 380 -10.62 -0.75 15.57
N SER A 381 -11.72 -1.37 15.12
CA SER A 381 -11.79 -2.84 14.97
C SER A 381 -10.71 -3.38 14.03
N VAL A 382 -10.40 -2.65 12.95
CA VAL A 382 -9.29 -3.01 12.05
C VAL A 382 -7.94 -2.80 12.71
N SER A 383 -7.71 -1.64 13.33
CA SER A 383 -6.40 -1.33 13.92
C SER A 383 -6.08 -2.24 15.11
N ASP A 384 -7.08 -2.66 15.87
CA ASP A 384 -6.93 -3.56 17.02
C ASP A 384 -6.59 -4.98 16.55
N ALA A 385 -7.21 -5.44 15.46
CA ALA A 385 -6.79 -6.67 14.78
C ALA A 385 -5.35 -6.55 14.22
N CYS A 386 -4.96 -5.40 13.66
CA CYS A 386 -3.59 -5.15 13.20
C CYS A 386 -2.56 -5.10 14.36
N ILE A 387 -2.96 -4.59 15.53
CA ILE A 387 -2.18 -4.56 16.76
C ILE A 387 -1.98 -5.99 17.29
N CYS A 388 -3.04 -6.79 17.36
CA CYS A 388 -2.96 -8.20 17.71
C CYS A 388 -1.96 -8.96 16.79
N LEU A 389 -2.03 -8.75 15.47
CA LEU A 389 -1.11 -9.40 14.52
C LEU A 389 0.35 -8.97 14.71
N GLN A 390 0.65 -7.68 14.84
CA GLN A 390 2.04 -7.22 15.00
C GLN A 390 2.66 -7.61 16.34
N GLU A 391 1.87 -7.69 17.41
CA GLU A 391 2.33 -8.14 18.73
C GLU A 391 2.56 -9.65 18.78
N ASN A 392 1.71 -10.44 18.11
CA ASN A 392 1.93 -11.88 17.88
C ASN A 392 2.96 -12.18 16.76
N ASN A 393 3.66 -11.16 16.25
CA ASN A 393 4.68 -11.26 15.21
C ASN A 393 4.22 -11.91 13.89
N ILE A 394 2.93 -11.82 13.56
CA ILE A 394 2.36 -12.32 12.31
C ILE A 394 2.47 -11.23 11.23
N PRO A 395 3.17 -11.45 10.10
CA PRO A 395 3.24 -10.46 9.03
C PRO A 395 1.88 -10.27 8.34
N TYR A 396 1.53 -9.04 7.99
CA TYR A 396 0.26 -8.74 7.32
C TYR A 396 0.30 -7.51 6.41
N ASN A 397 -0.72 -7.44 5.56
CA ASN A 397 -1.01 -6.31 4.69
C ASN A 397 -2.45 -5.84 4.93
N VAL A 398 -2.73 -4.57 4.64
CA VAL A 398 -4.09 -4.01 4.71
C VAL A 398 -4.40 -3.27 3.42
N LEU A 399 -5.45 -3.68 2.69
CA LEU A 399 -6.01 -2.91 1.58
C LEU A 399 -7.24 -2.14 2.06
N ILE A 400 -7.22 -0.82 1.91
CA ILE A 400 -8.36 0.07 2.12
C ILE A 400 -8.94 0.41 0.74
N ALA A 401 -10.20 0.02 0.51
CA ALA A 401 -10.91 0.18 -0.76
C ALA A 401 -12.30 0.81 -0.56
N ASP A 402 -13.04 0.99 -1.65
CA ASP A 402 -14.40 1.56 -1.70
C ASP A 402 -14.55 2.84 -0.84
N CYS A 403 -13.71 3.84 -1.10
CA CYS A 403 -13.69 5.12 -0.38
C CYS A 403 -13.50 4.99 1.14
N GLY A 404 -12.81 3.95 1.61
CA GLY A 404 -12.58 3.69 3.03
C GLY A 404 -13.66 2.88 3.73
N GLN A 405 -14.71 2.44 3.02
CA GLN A 405 -15.83 1.68 3.59
C GLN A 405 -15.53 0.17 3.73
N ARG A 406 -14.53 -0.34 3.00
CA ARG A 406 -14.21 -1.78 2.91
C ARG A 406 -12.72 -2.02 3.05
N ILE A 407 -12.34 -2.71 4.13
CA ILE A 407 -10.93 -2.97 4.46
C ILE A 407 -10.66 -4.47 4.47
N PHE A 408 -9.61 -4.91 3.76
CA PHE A 408 -9.13 -6.29 3.74
C PHE A 408 -7.88 -6.42 4.60
N LEU A 409 -7.93 -7.27 5.62
CA LEU A 409 -6.80 -7.64 6.47
C LEU A 409 -6.26 -9.01 6.04
N LEU A 410 -4.99 -9.03 5.61
CA LEU A 410 -4.39 -10.16 4.90
C LEU A 410 -3.09 -10.58 5.61
N PRO A 411 -3.14 -11.53 6.56
CA PRO A 411 -1.94 -12.12 7.15
C PRO A 411 -1.25 -13.06 6.16
N GLN A 412 0.09 -13.05 6.13
CA GLN A 412 0.90 -13.83 5.18
C GLN A 412 2.19 -14.41 5.78
N CYS A 413 2.74 -15.44 5.15
CA CYS A 413 3.99 -16.09 5.55
C CYS A 413 5.04 -16.22 4.42
N TYR A 414 4.88 -15.55 3.27
CA TYR A 414 5.77 -15.78 2.11
C TYR A 414 7.25 -15.48 2.40
N ALA A 415 7.55 -14.40 3.13
CA ALA A 415 8.92 -14.04 3.48
C ALA A 415 9.60 -15.03 4.44
N GLU A 416 8.80 -15.68 5.30
CA GLU A 416 9.22 -16.76 6.20
C GLU A 416 9.52 -18.04 5.40
N LYS A 417 8.58 -18.48 4.56
CA LYS A 417 8.78 -19.60 3.60
C LYS A 417 10.00 -19.38 2.71
N GLN A 418 10.25 -18.16 2.25
CA GLN A 418 11.44 -17.81 1.47
C GLN A 418 12.76 -17.98 2.24
N ALA A 419 12.75 -17.76 3.56
CA ALA A 419 13.91 -17.95 4.42
C ALA A 419 14.11 -19.43 4.81
N LEU A 420 13.02 -20.17 5.05
CA LEU A 420 13.02 -21.62 5.27
C LEU A 420 13.37 -22.43 4.01
N GLY A 421 13.24 -21.83 2.82
CA GLY A 421 13.55 -22.47 1.54
C GLY A 421 12.40 -23.29 0.94
N GLU A 422 11.18 -23.11 1.45
CA GLU A 422 9.98 -23.83 1.05
C GLU A 422 9.40 -23.33 -0.29
N VAL A 423 9.65 -22.07 -0.65
CA VAL A 423 9.20 -21.48 -1.92
C VAL A 423 9.98 -22.07 -3.09
N SER A 424 9.25 -22.55 -4.10
CA SER A 424 9.85 -23.17 -5.29
C SER A 424 10.76 -22.23 -6.08
N ALA A 425 11.81 -22.79 -6.68
CA ALA A 425 12.78 -22.03 -7.47
C ALA A 425 12.15 -21.28 -8.66
N GLU A 426 11.05 -21.79 -9.22
CA GLU A 426 10.25 -21.14 -10.26
C GLU A 426 9.63 -19.82 -9.76
N LEU A 427 8.99 -19.84 -8.59
CA LEU A 427 8.38 -18.64 -8.00
C LEU A 427 9.45 -17.63 -7.56
N LEU A 428 10.59 -18.11 -7.03
CA LEU A 428 11.74 -17.25 -6.70
C LEU A 428 12.34 -16.56 -7.94
N ASP A 429 12.35 -17.24 -9.10
CA ASP A 429 12.88 -16.70 -10.37
C ASP A 429 12.00 -15.58 -10.97
N THR A 430 10.68 -15.58 -10.73
CA THR A 430 9.83 -14.41 -11.02
C THR A 430 10.27 -13.16 -10.25
N GLN A 431 10.92 -13.37 -9.10
CA GLN A 431 11.30 -12.38 -8.09
C GLN A 431 10.15 -11.48 -7.62
N VAL A 432 8.87 -11.85 -7.82
CA VAL A 432 7.74 -11.03 -7.36
C VAL A 432 7.78 -10.97 -5.83
N ASN A 433 7.62 -9.76 -5.29
CA ASN A 433 7.50 -9.52 -3.85
C ASN A 433 6.02 -9.28 -3.58
N PRO A 434 5.28 -10.23 -2.97
CA PRO A 434 3.85 -10.11 -2.77
C PRO A 434 3.55 -9.15 -1.61
N ALA A 435 3.56 -7.85 -1.91
CA ALA A 435 3.04 -6.80 -1.05
C ALA A 435 1.52 -6.64 -1.27
N VAL A 436 0.92 -5.66 -0.58
CA VAL A 436 -0.52 -5.36 -0.60
C VAL A 436 -1.13 -5.27 -2.01
N TRP A 437 -0.39 -4.81 -3.01
CA TRP A 437 -0.86 -4.64 -4.38
C TRP A 437 -0.97 -5.98 -5.11
N GLU A 438 0.10 -6.78 -5.05
CA GLU A 438 0.21 -8.08 -5.67
C GLU A 438 -0.77 -9.09 -5.04
N ILE A 439 -0.87 -9.14 -3.71
CA ILE A 439 -1.82 -10.04 -3.03
C ILE A 439 -3.28 -9.67 -3.30
N SER A 440 -3.58 -8.39 -3.53
CA SER A 440 -4.92 -7.94 -3.90
C SER A 440 -5.25 -8.22 -5.37
N GLY A 441 -4.23 -8.63 -6.14
CA GLY A 441 -4.35 -9.11 -7.51
C GLY A 441 -3.89 -8.12 -8.60
N HIS A 442 -3.16 -7.07 -8.22
CA HIS A 442 -2.36 -6.27 -9.15
C HIS A 442 -0.90 -6.77 -9.17
N MET A 443 -0.63 -7.71 -10.07
CA MET A 443 0.64 -8.39 -10.25
C MET A 443 1.67 -7.45 -10.92
N VAL A 444 2.57 -6.88 -10.12
CA VAL A 444 3.66 -6.03 -10.61
C VAL A 444 4.85 -6.89 -11.04
N LEU A 445 4.90 -7.21 -12.32
CA LEU A 445 5.86 -8.13 -12.94
C LEU A 445 7.14 -7.40 -13.37
N LYS A 446 8.26 -8.10 -13.30
CA LYS A 446 9.61 -7.52 -13.43
C LYS A 446 10.32 -7.79 -14.76
N ARG A 447 9.82 -8.75 -15.54
CA ARG A 447 10.43 -9.27 -16.77
C ARG A 447 9.36 -9.38 -17.85
N LYS A 448 9.67 -8.94 -19.08
CA LYS A 448 8.76 -9.04 -20.23
C LYS A 448 8.18 -10.45 -20.42
N LYS A 449 9.00 -11.49 -20.21
CA LYS A 449 8.57 -12.90 -20.24
C LYS A 449 7.40 -13.19 -19.29
N ASP A 450 7.54 -12.86 -18.00
CA ASP A 450 6.52 -13.15 -16.99
C ASP A 450 5.20 -12.41 -17.30
N TYR A 451 5.30 -11.21 -17.86
CA TYR A 451 4.16 -10.42 -18.30
C TYR A 451 3.48 -11.01 -19.53
N ASP A 452 4.24 -11.39 -20.56
CA ASP A 452 3.66 -11.97 -21.78
C ASP A 452 3.02 -13.35 -21.49
N GLU A 453 3.64 -14.18 -20.64
CA GLU A 453 3.14 -15.48 -20.15
C GLU A 453 2.18 -15.39 -18.93
N ALA A 454 1.72 -14.18 -18.56
CA ALA A 454 0.88 -13.97 -17.38
C ALA A 454 -0.51 -14.65 -17.52
N SER A 455 -0.84 -15.54 -16.59
CA SER A 455 -2.12 -16.27 -16.51
C SER A 455 -2.69 -16.27 -15.10
N GLU A 456 -3.99 -16.59 -14.95
CA GLU A 456 -4.62 -16.66 -13.62
C GLU A 456 -4.05 -17.80 -12.78
N GLU A 457 -3.65 -18.91 -13.40
CA GLU A 457 -3.03 -20.05 -12.72
C GLU A 457 -1.65 -19.70 -12.17
N ASN A 458 -0.89 -18.87 -12.87
CA ASN A 458 0.43 -18.40 -12.42
C ASN A 458 0.29 -17.39 -11.27
N ALA A 459 -0.67 -16.45 -11.36
CA ALA A 459 -0.99 -15.54 -10.26
C ALA A 459 -1.52 -16.31 -9.03
N TRP A 460 -2.44 -17.26 -9.22
CA TRP A 460 -2.99 -18.09 -8.16
C TRP A 460 -1.92 -18.95 -7.48
N ARG A 461 -1.01 -19.58 -8.25
CA ARG A 461 0.11 -20.38 -7.70
C ARG A 461 1.01 -19.56 -6.79
N LEU A 462 1.39 -18.35 -7.23
CA LEU A 462 2.18 -17.45 -6.39
C LEU A 462 1.42 -17.05 -5.12
N LEU A 463 0.18 -16.60 -5.24
CA LEU A 463 -0.59 -16.10 -4.10
C LEU A 463 -1.02 -17.19 -3.12
N ALA A 464 -1.20 -18.43 -3.57
CA ALA A 464 -1.42 -19.57 -2.68
C ALA A 464 -0.21 -19.84 -1.77
N GLU A 465 1.02 -19.55 -2.22
CA GLU A 465 2.19 -19.62 -1.35
C GLU A 465 2.26 -18.49 -0.33
N VAL A 466 1.58 -17.37 -0.58
CA VAL A 466 1.54 -16.22 0.34
C VAL A 466 0.58 -16.45 1.50
N SER A 467 -0.51 -17.18 1.25
CA SER A 467 -1.51 -17.50 2.25
C SER A 467 -0.95 -18.34 3.40
N LEU A 468 -1.47 -18.06 4.60
CA LEU A 468 -1.47 -19.04 5.69
C LEU A 468 -2.24 -20.31 5.29
N SER A 469 -1.94 -21.42 5.97
CA SER A 469 -2.76 -22.64 5.91
C SER A 469 -4.17 -22.39 6.49
N GLU A 470 -5.09 -23.35 6.35
CA GLU A 470 -6.44 -23.18 6.90
C GLU A 470 -6.43 -23.17 8.43
N GLU A 471 -5.63 -24.05 9.02
CA GLU A 471 -5.43 -24.22 10.45
C GLU A 471 -4.80 -22.98 11.05
N ARG A 472 -3.67 -22.52 10.49
CA ARG A 472 -2.98 -21.32 10.97
C ARG A 472 -3.84 -20.06 10.77
N PHE A 473 -4.65 -19.98 9.72
CA PHE A 473 -5.60 -18.89 9.56
C PHE A 473 -6.73 -18.93 10.61
N GLN A 474 -7.22 -20.10 11.00
CA GLN A 474 -8.20 -20.25 12.09
C GLN A 474 -7.62 -19.84 13.45
N GLU A 475 -6.37 -20.23 13.75
CA GLU A 475 -5.65 -19.76 14.95
C GLU A 475 -5.52 -18.22 14.97
N VAL A 476 -5.11 -17.62 13.84
CA VAL A 476 -4.95 -16.16 13.70
C VAL A 476 -6.30 -15.44 13.84
N CYS A 477 -7.39 -16.00 13.30
CA CYS A 477 -8.73 -15.48 13.53
C CYS A 477 -9.12 -15.52 15.02
N ALA A 478 -8.82 -16.61 15.73
CA ALA A 478 -9.13 -16.73 17.15
C ALA A 478 -8.41 -15.66 17.99
N LEU A 479 -7.12 -15.42 17.75
CA LEU A 479 -6.33 -14.35 18.40
C LEU A 479 -6.92 -12.95 18.14
N ILE A 480 -7.42 -12.70 16.93
CA ILE A 480 -8.08 -11.43 16.58
C ILE A 480 -9.41 -11.28 17.34
N PHE A 481 -10.23 -12.32 17.39
CA PHE A 481 -11.54 -12.24 18.06
C PHE A 481 -11.41 -12.15 19.59
N GLU A 482 -10.42 -12.81 20.21
CA GLU A 482 -10.14 -12.70 21.66
C GLU A 482 -9.81 -11.26 22.09
N VAL A 483 -9.03 -10.54 21.27
CA VAL A 483 -8.72 -9.12 21.51
C VAL A 483 -9.96 -8.24 21.28
N ILE A 484 -10.72 -8.49 20.20
CA ILE A 484 -11.94 -7.72 19.90
C ILE A 484 -12.99 -7.90 21.00
N ASP A 485 -13.27 -9.12 21.45
CA ASP A 485 -14.24 -9.41 22.51
C ASP A 485 -13.84 -8.77 23.86
N THR A 486 -12.53 -8.68 24.14
CA THR A 486 -11.98 -8.02 25.34
C THR A 486 -12.19 -6.50 25.27
N VAL A 487 -11.83 -5.86 24.14
CA VAL A 487 -12.07 -4.42 23.93
C VAL A 487 -13.56 -4.10 23.95
N ASP A 488 -14.41 -4.95 23.37
CA ASP A 488 -15.87 -4.78 23.44
C ASP A 488 -16.41 -4.91 24.88
N ALA A 489 -15.73 -5.64 25.77
CA ALA A 489 -16.10 -5.76 27.18
C ALA A 489 -15.70 -4.52 28.00
N GLU A 490 -14.44 -4.08 27.91
CA GLU A 490 -13.91 -2.90 28.62
C GLU A 490 -14.75 -1.64 28.31
N ASN A 491 -15.06 -1.40 27.03
CA ASN A 491 -15.91 -0.28 26.61
C ASN A 491 -17.34 -0.32 27.21
N THR A 492 -17.85 -1.49 27.60
CA THR A 492 -19.15 -1.57 28.30
C THR A 492 -19.05 -1.25 29.79
N GLU A 493 -17.94 -1.55 30.47
CA GLU A 493 -17.80 -1.24 31.90
C GLU A 493 -17.61 0.26 32.14
N ASP A 494 -16.76 0.94 31.37
CA ASP A 494 -16.56 2.39 31.43
C ASP A 494 -17.86 3.17 31.16
N SER A 495 -18.76 2.63 30.33
CA SER A 495 -20.06 3.25 30.04
C SER A 495 -21.06 3.23 31.21
N SER A 496 -20.75 2.54 32.32
CA SER A 496 -21.70 2.23 33.39
C SER A 496 -21.50 2.99 34.70
N SER A 497 -20.44 3.80 34.83
CA SER A 497 -19.90 4.26 36.13
C SER A 497 -20.03 5.76 36.42
N MET A 498 -21.24 6.32 36.36
CA MET A 498 -21.54 7.69 36.85
C MET A 498 -22.80 7.73 37.73
N PRO A 499 -22.66 7.80 39.08
CA PRO A 499 -23.77 8.12 39.98
C PRO A 499 -24.02 9.63 40.02
N GLU A 500 -25.25 10.07 39.79
CA GLU A 500 -25.64 11.47 40.01
C GLU A 500 -25.80 11.77 41.51
N GLU A 501 -24.90 12.59 42.09
CA GLU A 501 -25.08 13.10 43.45
C GLU A 501 -26.12 14.24 43.47
N HIS A 502 -27.36 13.91 43.84
CA HIS A 502 -28.36 14.89 44.30
C HIS A 502 -28.83 14.53 45.71
N GLY A 503 -28.67 15.48 46.64
CA GLY A 503 -28.73 15.21 48.08
C GLY A 503 -30.08 15.48 48.73
N ASP A 504 -30.40 14.60 49.68
CA ASP A 504 -31.11 14.79 50.96
C ASP A 504 -32.46 15.55 51.00
N GLY A 505 -33.48 14.95 51.63
CA GLY A 505 -34.86 15.48 51.51
C GLY A 505 -36.02 14.77 52.23
N CYS A 506 -35.78 14.16 53.40
CA CYS A 506 -36.80 13.89 54.45
C CYS A 506 -38.02 12.95 54.24
N GLU A 507 -38.21 12.12 55.28
CA GLU A 507 -39.49 11.68 55.88
C GLU A 507 -40.31 10.50 55.30
N GLU A 508 -41.18 9.97 56.18
CA GLU A 508 -41.70 8.60 56.19
C GLU A 508 -43.11 8.46 55.60
N HIS A 509 -43.47 7.27 55.10
CA HIS A 509 -44.69 6.54 55.51
C HIS A 509 -44.91 5.23 54.73
N GLY A 510 -45.67 4.30 55.34
CA GLY A 510 -46.62 3.45 54.59
C GLY A 510 -46.22 2.02 54.26
N ASP A 511 -46.58 1.08 55.14
CA ASP A 511 -46.74 -0.36 54.85
C ASP A 511 -47.72 -0.61 53.67
N GLY A 512 -47.49 -1.64 52.83
CA GLY A 512 -48.44 -1.96 51.75
C GLY A 512 -48.04 -2.96 50.63
N CYS A 513 -48.12 -4.26 50.92
CA CYS A 513 -48.79 -5.26 50.05
C CYS A 513 -48.17 -5.74 48.68
N LEU A 514 -47.51 -6.91 48.73
CA LEU A 514 -47.61 -8.08 47.81
C LEU A 514 -47.07 -8.11 46.34
N LYS A 515 -46.20 -9.12 46.15
CA LYS A 515 -46.08 -10.08 45.00
C LYS A 515 -45.48 -9.65 43.65
N VAL A 516 -44.28 -10.16 43.40
CA VAL A 516 -43.84 -10.76 42.11
C VAL A 516 -43.37 -12.19 42.38
N VAL A 517 -43.38 -13.08 41.37
CA VAL A 517 -43.17 -14.53 41.48
C VAL A 517 -41.76 -14.95 41.01
N GLU A 518 -41.25 -16.08 41.51
CA GLU A 518 -39.96 -16.68 41.13
C GLU A 518 -39.76 -16.87 39.61
N ALA A 519 -38.54 -16.65 39.14
CA ALA A 519 -37.92 -17.42 38.07
C ALA A 519 -36.49 -17.80 38.51
N ARG A 520 -36.09 -19.06 38.35
CA ARG A 520 -34.83 -19.59 38.93
C ARG A 520 -33.71 -19.68 37.90
N ASN A 521 -32.54 -19.15 38.25
CA ASN A 521 -31.28 -19.49 37.58
C ASN A 521 -30.78 -20.83 38.10
N ASN A 522 -30.49 -21.78 37.20
CA ASN A 522 -29.74 -22.99 37.49
C ASN A 522 -28.31 -22.82 36.96
N THR A 523 -27.35 -22.55 37.83
CA THR A 523 -25.92 -22.61 37.51
C THR A 523 -25.36 -24.01 37.81
N THR A 524 -24.75 -24.64 36.81
CA THR A 524 -23.98 -25.88 37.00
C THR A 524 -22.49 -25.57 37.06
N HIS A 525 -21.85 -25.90 38.19
CA HIS A 525 -20.42 -25.67 38.40
C HIS A 525 -19.55 -26.57 37.50
N SER A 526 -18.42 -26.03 37.03
CA SER A 526 -17.23 -26.77 36.63
C SER A 526 -16.10 -26.51 37.64
N LEU A 527 -15.31 -27.54 37.94
CA LEU A 527 -14.22 -27.49 38.94
C LEU A 527 -12.89 -27.06 38.29
N PRO A 528 -11.96 -26.44 39.04
CA PRO A 528 -10.70 -25.97 38.51
C PRO A 528 -9.72 -27.11 38.20
N VAL A 529 -8.97 -26.99 37.11
CA VAL A 529 -7.82 -27.85 36.79
C VAL A 529 -6.53 -27.08 37.07
N THR A 530 -5.61 -27.68 37.80
CA THR A 530 -4.34 -27.06 38.21
C THR A 530 -3.32 -27.08 37.08
N GLY A 531 -2.80 -25.92 36.69
CA GLY A 531 -1.71 -25.81 35.72
C GLY A 531 -0.34 -26.13 36.33
N THR A 532 0.33 -27.15 35.81
CA THR A 532 1.75 -27.42 36.09
C THR A 532 2.63 -26.61 35.14
N LYS A 533 3.48 -25.73 35.68
CA LYS A 533 4.60 -25.15 34.92
C LYS A 533 5.76 -26.14 34.92
N GLU A 534 6.29 -26.45 33.75
CA GLU A 534 7.68 -26.90 33.61
C GLU A 534 8.40 -25.95 32.65
N CYS A 535 9.59 -25.52 33.04
CA CYS A 535 10.50 -24.80 32.16
C CYS A 535 11.43 -25.81 31.50
N LEU A 536 11.78 -25.58 30.23
CA LEU A 536 13.01 -26.11 29.65
C LEU A 536 13.89 -24.96 29.16
N VAL A 537 15.19 -25.26 29.08
CA VAL A 537 16.31 -24.34 28.86
C VAL A 537 16.73 -24.36 27.40
#